data_AF-A0A2P2SW67-F1
#
_entry.id   AF-A0A2P2SW67-F1
#
_cell.length_a   1.000
_cell.length_b   1.000
_cell.length_c   1.000
_cell.angle_alpha   90.00
_cell.angle_beta   90.00
_cell.angle_gamma   90.00
#
_symmetry.space_group_name_H-M   'P 1'
#
loop_
_entity.id
_entity.type
_entity.pdbx_description
1 polymer ?
#
loop_
_entity_poly.entity_id
_entity_poly.type
_entity_poly.pdbx_seq_one_letter_code
_entity_poly.pdbx_strand_id
1 'polypeptide(L)'
;MPHNIPPPSPLLLTLTPLTQSTFHPYGSVLSNPNPNVTPSSSSPPPPGAISANQGSALKYPDITPLTDLYASAPSGRPSRATISMFVCAPRALSPPTSTSGGLPTFPVEILERHPFTTQTFVPLGLSASSADVRYLVIVAPNLAPSAGGLAAADPAARLPGKNLPDLGKMQAFIARGDQGVTYAPGTWHAPMVVVGEKVGFVVAQFVNAVGEEDCQEVVWNREGDGGEAVIRVAVPGVGGSRL
;
A
#
# COMPACT_ATOMS: atom_id res chain seq x y z
N MET A 1 -11.70 14.76 -9.07
CA MET A 1 -12.31 13.86 -10.08
C MET A 1 -11.15 13.05 -10.65
N PRO A 2 -11.23 11.71 -10.71
CA PRO A 2 -10.10 10.90 -11.12
C PRO A 2 -9.57 11.30 -12.50
N HIS A 3 -8.25 11.33 -12.65
CA HIS A 3 -7.60 11.58 -13.93
C HIS A 3 -7.69 10.32 -14.79
N ASN A 4 -8.33 10.41 -15.95
CA ASN A 4 -8.46 9.27 -16.85
C ASN A 4 -7.19 9.15 -17.69
N ILE A 5 -6.61 7.95 -17.73
CA ILE A 5 -5.46 7.64 -18.59
C ILE A 5 -5.86 6.59 -19.62
N PRO A 6 -5.17 6.51 -20.78
CA PRO A 6 -5.42 5.47 -21.76
C PRO A 6 -5.30 4.07 -21.14
N PRO A 7 -6.10 3.08 -21.60
CA PRO A 7 -5.96 1.71 -21.15
C PRO A 7 -4.52 1.21 -21.35
N PRO A 8 -3.89 0.61 -20.33
CA PRO A 8 -2.54 0.08 -20.46
C PRO A 8 -2.53 -1.22 -21.28
N SER A 9 -1.34 -1.67 -21.65
CA SER A 9 -1.18 -3.04 -22.16
C SER A 9 -1.58 -4.07 -21.08
N PRO A 10 -2.15 -5.22 -21.48
CA PRO A 10 -2.48 -6.27 -20.52
C PRO A 10 -1.28 -6.70 -19.67
N LEU A 11 -1.50 -6.81 -18.36
CA LEU A 11 -0.47 -7.16 -17.39
C LEU A 11 -1.04 -8.07 -16.32
N LEU A 12 -0.44 -9.25 -16.15
CA LEU A 12 -0.74 -10.16 -15.05
C LEU A 12 0.38 -10.10 -14.01
N LEU A 13 0.07 -9.58 -12.83
CA LEU A 13 0.97 -9.48 -11.70
C LEU A 13 0.88 -10.74 -10.84
N THR A 14 2.03 -11.25 -10.42
CA THR A 14 2.14 -12.29 -9.40
C THR A 14 2.44 -11.67 -8.04
N LEU A 15 1.86 -12.22 -6.98
CA LEU A 15 2.13 -11.75 -5.63
C LEU A 15 3.53 -12.17 -5.15
N THR A 16 4.23 -11.23 -4.54
CA THR A 16 5.47 -11.48 -3.79
C THR A 16 5.24 -11.26 -2.30
N PRO A 17 5.96 -11.93 -1.39
CA PRO A 17 5.86 -11.64 0.04
C PRO A 17 6.21 -10.18 0.35
N LEU A 18 5.39 -9.51 1.16
CA LEU A 18 5.70 -8.17 1.64
C LEU A 18 6.86 -8.25 2.65
N THR A 19 8.00 -7.64 2.31
CA THR A 19 9.15 -7.51 3.20
C THR A 19 9.76 -6.12 3.03
N GLN A 20 10.53 -5.65 4.02
CA GLN A 20 11.19 -4.35 3.90
C GLN A 20 12.11 -4.28 2.68
N SER A 21 12.84 -5.35 2.33
CA SER A 21 13.74 -5.35 1.18
C SER A 21 13.00 -5.31 -0.15
N THR A 22 11.88 -6.03 -0.27
CA THR A 22 11.07 -6.03 -1.50
C THR A 22 10.25 -4.76 -1.67
N PHE A 23 9.91 -4.06 -0.58
CA PHE A 23 9.04 -2.88 -0.60
C PHE A 23 9.79 -1.53 -0.50
N HIS A 24 11.09 -1.54 -0.17
CA HIS A 24 11.89 -0.32 0.06
C HIS A 24 11.74 0.79 -0.99
N PRO A 25 11.63 0.52 -2.31
CA PRO A 25 11.46 1.59 -3.30
C PRO A 25 10.17 2.40 -3.16
N TYR A 26 9.15 1.85 -2.50
CA TYR A 26 7.80 2.42 -2.41
C TYR A 26 7.47 2.96 -1.02
N GLY A 27 8.25 2.57 -0.01
CA GLY A 27 8.02 2.94 1.38
C GLY A 27 8.65 1.95 2.35
N SER A 28 7.93 1.66 3.44
CA SER A 28 8.39 0.75 4.49
C SER A 28 7.31 -0.22 4.97
N VAL A 29 7.76 -1.31 5.58
CA VAL A 29 6.90 -2.36 6.14
C VAL A 29 6.98 -2.27 7.66
N LEU A 30 5.85 -1.96 8.28
CA LEU A 30 5.73 -1.91 9.73
C LEU A 30 5.54 -3.33 10.26
N SER A 31 6.47 -3.83 11.08
CA SER A 31 6.32 -5.13 11.74
C SER A 31 7.18 -5.20 12.99
N ASN A 32 6.96 -6.20 13.84
CA ASN A 32 7.87 -6.48 14.95
C ASN A 32 9.24 -6.93 14.38
N PRO A 33 10.34 -6.20 14.61
CA PRO A 33 11.65 -6.57 14.06
C PRO A 33 12.20 -7.90 14.61
N ASN A 34 11.73 -8.33 15.79
CA ASN A 34 12.16 -9.56 16.45
C ASN A 34 10.94 -10.30 17.04
N PRO A 35 10.11 -10.95 16.19
CA PRO A 35 8.84 -11.56 16.62
C PRO A 35 9.02 -12.72 17.61
N ASN A 36 10.20 -13.34 17.65
CA ASN A 36 10.50 -14.48 18.52
C ASN A 36 11.15 -14.09 19.85
N VAL A 37 11.39 -12.80 20.10
CA VAL A 37 12.05 -12.33 21.32
C VAL A 37 11.01 -11.93 22.36
N THR A 38 11.04 -12.59 23.51
CA THR A 38 10.31 -12.17 24.70
C THR A 38 11.22 -11.28 25.56
N PRO A 39 10.78 -10.06 25.93
CA PRO A 39 11.54 -9.19 26.83
C PRO A 39 11.80 -9.86 28.18
N SER A 40 12.99 -9.64 28.76
CA SER A 40 13.32 -10.09 30.11
C SER A 40 14.22 -9.06 30.79
N SER A 41 14.07 -8.89 32.11
CA SER A 41 14.97 -8.08 32.93
C SER A 41 16.35 -8.74 33.13
N SER A 42 16.47 -10.04 32.86
CA SER A 42 17.71 -10.81 33.02
C SER A 42 18.62 -10.78 31.79
N SER A 43 18.15 -10.24 30.66
CA SER A 43 18.85 -10.28 29.38
C SER A 43 18.93 -8.89 28.76
N PRO A 44 20.06 -8.51 28.15
CA PRO A 44 20.14 -7.23 27.45
C PRO A 44 19.19 -7.19 26.24
N PRO A 45 18.67 -6.00 25.87
CA PRO A 45 17.84 -5.85 24.69
C PRO A 45 18.64 -6.18 23.41
N PRO A 46 17.99 -6.72 22.36
CA PRO A 46 18.66 -6.94 21.07
C PRO A 46 19.07 -5.61 20.42
N PRO A 47 19.98 -5.62 19.42
CA PRO A 47 20.40 -4.42 18.72
C PRO A 47 19.22 -3.59 18.19
N GLY A 48 19.26 -2.28 18.42
CA GLY A 48 18.20 -1.34 18.02
C GLY A 48 16.97 -1.33 18.93
N ALA A 49 16.88 -2.21 19.92
CA ALA A 49 15.82 -2.19 20.93
C ALA A 49 16.26 -1.46 22.20
N ILE A 50 15.31 -0.77 22.83
CA ILE A 50 15.47 -0.13 24.13
C ILE A 50 14.63 -0.92 25.14
N SER A 51 15.25 -1.37 26.24
CA SER A 51 14.50 -1.98 27.35
C SER A 51 13.58 -0.93 27.98
N ALA A 52 12.31 -1.30 28.18
CA ALA A 52 11.26 -0.45 28.73
C ALA A 52 10.47 -1.21 29.80
N ASN A 53 9.63 -0.49 30.55
CA ASN A 53 8.74 -1.06 31.58
C ASN A 53 9.48 -2.00 32.55
N GLN A 54 10.60 -1.52 33.11
CA GLN A 54 11.44 -2.29 34.05
C GLN A 54 11.91 -3.65 33.51
N GLY A 55 12.11 -3.78 32.19
CA GLY A 55 12.58 -5.00 31.54
C GLY A 55 11.48 -5.91 30.98
N SER A 56 10.20 -5.55 31.15
CA SER A 56 9.07 -6.31 30.62
C SER A 56 8.67 -5.94 29.18
N ALA A 57 9.27 -4.90 28.59
CA ALA A 57 8.99 -4.47 27.23
C ALA A 57 10.26 -4.13 26.46
N LEU A 58 10.20 -4.28 25.14
CA LEU A 58 11.19 -3.77 24.20
C LEU A 58 10.54 -2.68 23.34
N LYS A 59 11.14 -1.50 23.33
CA LYS A 59 10.79 -0.39 22.44
C LYS A 59 11.73 -0.40 21.25
N TYR A 60 11.17 -0.53 20.05
CA TYR A 60 11.86 -0.29 18.79
C TYR A 60 11.48 1.11 18.29
N PRO A 61 12.37 2.11 18.43
CA PRO A 61 12.10 3.45 17.89
C PRO A 61 12.13 3.43 16.35
N ASP A 62 11.43 4.38 15.73
CA ASP A 62 11.56 4.74 14.31
C ASP A 62 11.39 3.58 13.31
N ILE A 63 10.49 2.64 13.62
CA ILE A 63 10.20 1.47 12.77
C ILE A 63 9.49 1.81 11.45
N THR A 64 8.99 3.04 11.29
CA THR A 64 8.46 3.58 10.04
C THR A 64 8.59 5.11 10.02
N PRO A 65 8.89 5.76 8.88
CA PRO A 65 8.87 7.22 8.79
C PRO A 65 7.43 7.77 8.80
N LEU A 66 7.27 8.94 9.41
CA LEU A 66 6.10 9.80 9.23
C LEU A 66 6.57 11.10 8.57
N THR A 67 6.19 11.31 7.31
CA THR A 67 6.65 12.47 6.52
C THR A 67 5.50 13.42 6.21
N ASP A 68 5.75 14.70 6.44
CA ASP A 68 4.88 15.82 6.10
C ASP A 68 5.63 16.77 5.17
N LEU A 69 5.17 16.88 3.92
CA LEU A 69 5.71 17.77 2.89
C LEU A 69 4.72 18.87 2.50
N TYR A 70 3.62 19.08 3.23
CA TYR A 70 2.60 20.06 2.86
C TYR A 70 3.10 21.51 2.89
N ALA A 71 4.21 21.79 3.58
CA ALA A 71 4.91 23.08 3.48
C ALA A 71 5.34 23.42 2.03
N SER A 72 5.44 22.41 1.15
CA SER A 72 5.73 22.58 -0.27
C SER A 72 4.49 22.51 -1.18
N ALA A 73 3.29 22.35 -0.60
CA ALA A 73 2.06 22.26 -1.37
C ALA A 73 1.64 23.64 -1.91
N PRO A 74 1.12 23.73 -3.16
CA PRO A 74 0.77 25.00 -3.80
C PRO A 74 -0.22 25.87 -3.03
N SER A 75 -1.17 25.25 -2.31
CA SER A 75 -2.18 25.99 -1.55
C SER A 75 -1.59 26.83 -0.41
N GLY A 76 -0.37 26.51 0.06
CA GLY A 76 0.19 27.08 1.28
C GLY A 76 -0.61 26.75 2.54
N ARG A 77 -1.60 25.83 2.45
CA ARG A 77 -2.47 25.49 3.58
C ARG A 77 -1.72 24.57 4.55
N PRO A 78 -1.70 24.89 5.86
CA PRO A 78 -1.04 24.05 6.84
C PRO A 78 -1.71 22.68 6.93
N SER A 79 -0.88 21.65 7.09
CA SER A 79 -1.29 20.29 7.38
C SER A 79 -1.56 20.07 8.86
N ARG A 80 -2.18 18.93 9.18
CA ARG A 80 -2.22 18.34 10.50
C ARG A 80 -2.03 16.83 10.41
N ALA A 81 -1.46 16.22 11.44
CA ALA A 81 -1.47 14.78 11.59
C ALA A 81 -2.91 14.29 11.86
N THR A 82 -3.26 13.14 11.31
CA THR A 82 -4.55 12.48 11.54
C THR A 82 -4.37 10.97 11.69
N ILE A 83 -5.20 10.40 12.56
CA ILE A 83 -5.40 8.96 12.67
C ILE A 83 -6.87 8.68 12.32
N SER A 84 -7.10 7.81 11.36
CA SER A 84 -8.44 7.40 10.91
C SER A 84 -8.59 5.88 10.94
N MET A 85 -9.82 5.42 10.79
CA MET A 85 -10.16 4.00 10.72
C MET A 85 -10.74 3.69 9.35
N PHE A 86 -10.15 2.73 8.65
CA PHE A 86 -10.73 2.16 7.44
C PHE A 86 -11.28 0.78 7.77
N VAL A 87 -12.55 0.56 7.45
CA VAL A 87 -13.18 -0.76 7.59
C VAL A 87 -13.39 -1.31 6.19
N CYS A 88 -12.52 -2.24 5.79
CA CYS A 88 -12.44 -2.72 4.42
C CYS A 88 -13.18 -4.06 4.28
N ALA A 89 -14.18 -4.09 3.39
CA ALA A 89 -14.80 -5.34 2.97
C ALA A 89 -13.88 -6.13 2.02
N PRO A 90 -14.02 -7.47 1.95
CA PRO A 90 -13.32 -8.28 0.97
C PRO A 90 -13.63 -7.84 -0.47
N ARG A 91 -12.61 -7.81 -1.32
CA ARG A 91 -12.74 -7.50 -2.74
C ARG A 91 -13.05 -8.78 -3.52
N ALA A 92 -14.01 -8.68 -4.45
CA ALA A 92 -14.36 -9.80 -5.31
C ALA A 92 -13.19 -10.17 -6.24
N LEU A 93 -12.97 -11.47 -6.44
CA LEU A 93 -12.01 -12.00 -7.39
C LEU A 93 -12.75 -12.51 -8.62
N SER A 94 -12.22 -12.23 -9.81
CA SER A 94 -12.67 -12.87 -11.04
C SER A 94 -12.24 -14.34 -11.05
N PRO A 95 -13.10 -15.26 -11.50
CA PRO A 95 -12.74 -16.66 -11.64
C PRO A 95 -11.61 -16.82 -12.67
N PRO A 96 -10.87 -17.94 -12.62
CA PRO A 96 -9.87 -18.26 -13.64
C PRO A 96 -10.50 -18.29 -15.03
N THR A 97 -9.84 -17.69 -16.02
CA THR A 97 -10.30 -17.66 -17.41
C THR A 97 -10.05 -18.98 -18.15
N SER A 98 -9.19 -19.86 -17.61
CA SER A 98 -8.92 -21.20 -18.15
C SER A 98 -9.41 -22.30 -17.21
N THR A 99 -10.05 -23.33 -17.79
CA THR A 99 -10.50 -24.54 -17.10
C THR A 99 -9.36 -25.46 -16.64
N SER A 100 -8.10 -25.14 -17.00
CA SER A 100 -6.91 -25.97 -16.70
C SER A 100 -6.06 -25.49 -15.50
N GLY A 101 -6.68 -24.89 -14.47
CA GLY A 101 -6.00 -24.64 -13.19
C GLY A 101 -5.36 -23.26 -13.03
N GLY A 102 -5.94 -22.21 -13.62
CA GLY A 102 -5.53 -20.83 -13.35
C GLY A 102 -5.91 -20.35 -11.93
N LEU A 103 -5.22 -19.33 -11.43
CA LEU A 103 -5.58 -18.66 -10.17
C LEU A 103 -6.73 -17.66 -10.40
N PRO A 104 -7.61 -17.44 -9.40
CA PRO A 104 -8.53 -16.30 -9.44
C PRO A 104 -7.72 -14.99 -9.48
N THR A 105 -8.30 -13.94 -10.06
CA THR A 105 -7.61 -12.67 -10.28
C THR A 105 -8.35 -11.49 -9.68
N PHE A 106 -7.62 -10.55 -9.11
CA PHE A 106 -8.16 -9.24 -8.72
C PHE A 106 -7.92 -8.23 -9.86
N PRO A 107 -8.96 -7.58 -10.41
CA PRO A 107 -8.79 -6.53 -11.40
C PRO A 107 -8.27 -5.23 -10.74
N VAL A 108 -7.28 -4.59 -11.37
CA VAL A 108 -6.77 -3.27 -10.94
C VAL A 108 -7.10 -2.25 -12.02
N GLU A 109 -7.86 -1.22 -11.63
CA GLU A 109 -8.41 -0.19 -12.54
C GLU A 109 -8.16 1.24 -12.03
N ILE A 110 -7.61 1.35 -10.82
CA ILE A 110 -7.35 2.62 -10.14
C ILE A 110 -6.04 2.53 -9.36
N LEU A 111 -5.27 3.60 -9.41
CA LEU A 111 -4.23 3.90 -8.41
C LEU A 111 -4.49 5.30 -7.87
N GLU A 112 -4.13 5.46 -6.60
CA GLU A 112 -4.10 6.75 -5.91
C GLU A 112 -2.68 7.03 -5.42
N ARG A 113 -2.40 8.29 -5.09
CA ARG A 113 -1.21 8.68 -4.35
C ARG A 113 -1.46 9.86 -3.43
N HIS A 114 -0.61 9.98 -2.42
CA HIS A 114 -0.59 11.10 -1.48
C HIS A 114 0.73 11.87 -1.65
N PRO A 115 0.77 12.93 -2.47
CA PRO A 115 2.03 13.55 -2.93
C PRO A 115 2.84 14.20 -1.81
N PHE A 116 2.18 14.64 -0.73
CA PHE A 116 2.81 15.42 0.33
C PHE A 116 2.89 14.70 1.68
N THR A 117 2.57 13.41 1.76
CA THR A 117 2.63 12.69 3.04
C THR A 117 2.88 11.21 2.87
N THR A 118 3.50 10.59 3.89
CA THR A 118 3.39 9.16 4.07
C THR A 118 1.97 8.77 4.44
N GLN A 119 1.50 7.63 3.96
CA GLN A 119 0.23 7.04 4.42
C GLN A 119 0.51 5.63 4.97
N THR A 120 0.20 5.44 6.25
CA THR A 120 0.43 4.17 6.96
C THR A 120 -0.87 3.45 7.21
N PHE A 121 -0.96 2.17 6.87
CA PHE A 121 -2.07 1.28 7.24
C PHE A 121 -1.56 0.18 8.17
N VAL A 122 -2.23 0.01 9.31
CA VAL A 122 -1.94 -1.05 10.29
C VAL A 122 -3.20 -1.90 10.49
N PRO A 123 -3.19 -3.19 10.12
CA PRO A 123 -4.35 -4.05 10.33
C PRO A 123 -4.60 -4.26 11.83
N LEU A 124 -5.87 -4.30 12.21
CA LEU A 124 -6.29 -4.63 13.57
C LEU A 124 -6.83 -6.06 13.65
N GLY A 125 -6.36 -6.80 14.65
CA GLY A 125 -6.91 -8.11 15.01
C GLY A 125 -6.61 -9.24 14.03
N LEU A 126 -5.69 -9.04 13.08
CA LEU A 126 -5.32 -10.06 12.10
C LEU A 126 -4.03 -10.78 12.53
N SER A 127 -4.06 -12.12 12.63
CA SER A 127 -2.88 -12.90 13.03
C SER A 127 -1.89 -13.04 11.87
N ALA A 128 -0.59 -13.04 12.19
CA ALA A 128 0.48 -13.43 11.26
C ALA A 128 0.21 -14.78 10.59
N SER A 129 -0.42 -15.70 11.33
CA SER A 129 -0.67 -17.09 10.94
C SER A 129 -2.07 -17.33 10.38
N SER A 130 -2.96 -16.34 10.33
CA SER A 130 -4.28 -16.50 9.69
C SER A 130 -4.04 -17.11 8.33
N ALA A 131 -4.75 -18.14 7.87
CA ALA A 131 -4.58 -18.57 6.48
C ALA A 131 -5.45 -17.69 5.58
N ASP A 132 -6.69 -17.45 6.02
CA ASP A 132 -7.87 -17.13 5.20
C ASP A 132 -8.12 -15.64 4.96
N VAL A 133 -7.41 -14.77 5.69
CA VAL A 133 -7.58 -13.32 5.59
C VAL A 133 -6.24 -12.66 5.36
N ARG A 134 -6.16 -11.90 4.27
CA ARG A 134 -4.95 -11.21 3.80
C ARG A 134 -5.34 -9.87 3.20
N TYR A 135 -4.36 -8.98 3.06
CA TYR A 135 -4.51 -7.81 2.22
C TYR A 135 -3.36 -7.73 1.22
N LEU A 136 -3.66 -7.19 0.05
CA LEU A 136 -2.70 -7.01 -1.02
C LEU A 136 -2.22 -5.55 -1.00
N VAL A 137 -0.94 -5.38 -1.26
CA VAL A 137 -0.31 -4.08 -1.47
C VAL A 137 0.11 -4.02 -2.93
N ILE A 138 -0.49 -3.12 -3.70
CA ILE A 138 -0.24 -3.00 -5.14
C ILE A 138 0.28 -1.59 -5.38
N VAL A 139 1.44 -1.47 -6.01
CA VAL A 139 2.14 -0.19 -6.18
C VAL A 139 2.67 -0.04 -7.58
N ALA A 140 2.90 1.20 -7.98
CA ALA A 140 3.63 1.55 -9.19
C ALA A 140 4.66 2.63 -8.85
N PRO A 141 5.86 2.59 -9.46
CA PRO A 141 6.73 3.76 -9.44
C PRO A 141 6.12 4.86 -10.31
N ASN A 142 6.58 6.09 -10.09
CA ASN A 142 6.32 7.18 -11.03
C ASN A 142 7.02 6.90 -12.38
N LEU A 143 6.45 7.40 -13.47
CA LEU A 143 7.14 7.41 -14.76
C LEU A 143 8.51 8.09 -14.63
N ALA A 144 9.53 7.46 -15.24
CA ALA A 144 10.85 8.06 -15.27
C ALA A 144 10.86 9.32 -16.15
N PRO A 145 11.76 10.30 -15.91
CA PRO A 145 11.94 11.45 -16.79
C PRO A 145 12.18 11.07 -18.26
N SER A 146 12.90 9.97 -18.51
CA SER A 146 13.14 9.42 -19.85
C SER A 146 11.87 8.92 -20.56
N ALA A 147 10.80 8.68 -19.82
CA ALA A 147 9.49 8.25 -20.30
C ALA A 147 8.42 9.35 -20.15
N GLY A 148 8.84 10.62 -20.03
CA GLY A 148 7.95 11.78 -19.92
C GLY A 148 7.44 12.07 -18.50
N GLY A 149 7.98 11.39 -17.48
CA GLY A 149 7.75 11.73 -16.08
C GLY A 149 8.57 12.92 -15.60
N LEU A 150 8.47 13.22 -14.30
CA LEU A 150 9.25 14.27 -13.65
C LEU A 150 10.07 13.67 -12.50
N ALA A 151 11.17 14.33 -12.13
CA ALA A 151 11.95 13.89 -10.97
C ALA A 151 11.11 13.98 -9.69
N ALA A 152 11.22 13.02 -8.78
CA ALA A 152 10.43 13.03 -7.53
C ALA A 152 10.72 14.25 -6.62
N ALA A 153 11.92 14.84 -6.76
CA ALA A 153 12.30 16.08 -6.06
C ALA A 153 11.69 17.34 -6.70
N ASP A 154 11.14 17.27 -7.91
CA ASP A 154 10.53 18.40 -8.60
C ASP A 154 9.18 18.75 -7.95
N PRO A 155 8.94 19.98 -7.48
CA PRO A 155 7.65 20.41 -6.97
C PRO A 155 6.50 20.19 -7.97
N ALA A 156 6.75 20.27 -9.27
CA ALA A 156 5.75 20.01 -10.30
C ALA A 156 5.33 18.53 -10.34
N ALA A 157 6.20 17.60 -9.91
CA ALA A 157 5.86 16.18 -9.81
C ALA A 157 4.81 15.88 -8.74
N ARG A 158 4.64 16.80 -7.77
CA ARG A 158 3.66 16.69 -6.68
C ARG A 158 2.27 17.19 -7.06
N LEU A 159 2.13 17.77 -8.26
CA LEU A 159 0.87 18.30 -8.77
C LEU A 159 -0.01 17.23 -9.44
N PRO A 160 -1.34 17.43 -9.51
CA PRO A 160 -2.26 16.51 -10.17
C PRO A 160 -1.94 16.31 -11.66
N GLY A 161 -2.12 15.07 -12.12
CA GLY A 161 -1.89 14.68 -13.51
C GLY A 161 -0.42 14.75 -13.97
N LYS A 162 0.52 15.10 -13.08
CA LYS A 162 1.96 15.04 -13.36
C LYS A 162 2.55 13.77 -12.79
N ASN A 163 3.58 13.24 -13.44
CA ASN A 163 4.28 12.04 -12.99
C ASN A 163 3.30 10.85 -12.77
N LEU A 164 2.56 10.50 -13.83
CA LEU A 164 1.64 9.36 -13.84
C LEU A 164 2.36 8.06 -13.43
N PRO A 165 1.65 7.03 -12.94
CA PRO A 165 2.27 5.76 -12.60
C PRO A 165 2.84 5.08 -13.85
N ASP A 166 4.01 4.47 -13.71
CA ASP A 166 4.56 3.55 -14.69
C ASP A 166 3.88 2.18 -14.54
N LEU A 167 2.74 2.02 -15.21
CA LEU A 167 1.90 0.83 -15.11
C LEU A 167 2.62 -0.46 -15.55
N GLY A 168 3.61 -0.35 -16.44
CA GLY A 168 4.43 -1.49 -16.88
C GLY A 168 5.41 -2.00 -15.81
N LYS A 169 5.60 -1.24 -14.72
CA LYS A 169 6.47 -1.60 -13.58
C LYS A 169 5.68 -1.77 -12.28
N MET A 170 4.38 -2.02 -12.38
CA MET A 170 3.58 -2.34 -11.21
C MET A 170 4.09 -3.58 -10.50
N GLN A 171 3.96 -3.58 -9.18
CA GLN A 171 4.27 -4.72 -8.33
C GLN A 171 3.11 -4.98 -7.37
N ALA A 172 2.91 -6.25 -7.06
CA ALA A 172 1.90 -6.69 -6.10
C ALA A 172 2.55 -7.53 -5.01
N PHE A 173 2.18 -7.24 -3.77
CA PHE A 173 2.66 -7.90 -2.58
C PHE A 173 1.50 -8.47 -1.78
N ILE A 174 1.74 -9.59 -1.11
CA ILE A 174 0.83 -10.17 -0.13
C ILE A 174 1.38 -9.91 1.27
N ALA A 175 0.58 -9.24 2.10
CA ALA A 175 0.94 -8.91 3.48
C ALA A 175 0.37 -9.95 4.46
N ARG A 176 1.15 -10.30 5.47
CA ARG A 176 0.67 -11.07 6.63
C ARG A 176 -0.12 -10.16 7.59
N GLY A 177 -0.86 -10.77 8.51
CA GLY A 177 -1.66 -10.03 9.50
C GLY A 177 -0.90 -9.17 10.49
N ASP A 178 0.37 -9.51 10.74
CA ASP A 178 1.27 -8.79 11.64
C ASP A 178 2.09 -7.69 10.94
N GLN A 179 1.78 -7.40 9.68
CA GLN A 179 2.46 -6.40 8.88
C GLN A 179 1.51 -5.23 8.65
N GLY A 180 2.00 -4.02 8.88
CA GLY A 180 1.46 -2.79 8.31
C GLY A 180 2.31 -2.33 7.14
N VAL A 181 1.79 -1.38 6.38
CA VAL A 181 2.48 -0.77 5.24
C VAL A 181 2.48 0.74 5.38
N THR A 182 3.61 1.38 5.11
CA THR A 182 3.72 2.84 4.99
C THR A 182 4.18 3.17 3.59
N TYR A 183 3.30 3.78 2.79
CA TYR A 183 3.65 4.33 1.48
C TYR A 183 4.45 5.63 1.67
N ALA A 184 5.52 5.80 0.90
CA ALA A 184 6.27 7.05 0.85
C ALA A 184 5.44 8.16 0.15
N PRO A 185 5.76 9.45 0.39
CA PRO A 185 5.08 10.54 -0.31
C PRO A 185 5.16 10.39 -1.82
N GLY A 186 4.01 10.45 -2.47
CA GLY A 186 3.87 10.36 -3.93
C GLY A 186 4.03 8.95 -4.53
N THR A 187 4.15 7.90 -3.71
CA THR A 187 4.03 6.52 -4.19
C THR A 187 2.62 6.29 -4.71
N TRP A 188 2.51 5.73 -5.92
CA TRP A 188 1.24 5.27 -6.45
C TRP A 188 0.91 3.89 -5.87
N HIS A 189 -0.29 3.74 -5.36
CA HIS A 189 -0.80 2.48 -4.81
C HIS A 189 -2.27 2.28 -5.12
N ALA A 190 -2.72 1.03 -5.11
CA ALA A 190 -4.15 0.75 -5.20
C ALA A 190 -4.83 1.03 -3.84
N PRO A 191 -6.10 1.45 -3.83
CA PRO A 191 -6.92 1.44 -2.62
C PRO A 191 -6.92 0.06 -1.97
N MET A 192 -7.11 -0.02 -0.64
CA MET A 192 -6.94 -1.27 0.11
C MET A 192 -7.71 -2.46 -0.48
N VAL A 193 -6.97 -3.54 -0.71
CA VAL A 193 -7.49 -4.80 -1.26
C VAL A 193 -7.44 -5.87 -0.19
N VAL A 194 -8.57 -6.13 0.46
CA VAL A 194 -8.72 -7.23 1.41
C VAL A 194 -9.24 -8.47 0.68
N VAL A 195 -8.71 -9.64 1.01
CA VAL A 195 -9.19 -10.94 0.53
C VAL A 195 -9.53 -11.79 1.75
N GLY A 196 -10.65 -12.51 1.70
CA GLY A 196 -11.17 -13.31 2.81
C GLY A 196 -12.31 -12.61 3.53
N GLU A 197 -12.05 -12.13 4.75
CA GLU A 197 -13.03 -11.45 5.61
C GLU A 197 -12.71 -9.97 5.82
N LYS A 198 -13.66 -9.22 6.37
CA LYS A 198 -13.52 -7.79 6.67
C LYS A 198 -12.34 -7.51 7.61
N VAL A 199 -11.53 -6.50 7.28
CA VAL A 199 -10.39 -6.06 8.10
C VAL A 199 -10.53 -4.57 8.44
N GLY A 200 -10.26 -4.22 9.70
CA GLY A 200 -10.11 -2.84 10.14
C GLY A 200 -8.65 -2.41 10.07
N PHE A 201 -8.38 -1.20 9.59
CA PHE A 201 -7.05 -0.61 9.53
C PHE A 201 -7.02 0.72 10.28
N VAL A 202 -6.06 0.87 11.18
CA VAL A 202 -5.67 2.19 11.68
C VAL A 202 -4.83 2.83 10.59
N VAL A 203 -5.19 4.04 10.21
CA VAL A 203 -4.51 4.80 9.16
C VAL A 203 -3.91 6.06 9.73
N ALA A 204 -2.61 6.27 9.52
CA ALA A 204 -1.90 7.47 9.96
C ALA A 204 -1.33 8.22 8.76
N GLN A 205 -1.62 9.51 8.66
CA GLN A 205 -1.15 10.40 7.60
C GLN A 205 -1.21 11.87 8.06
N PHE A 206 -0.65 12.78 7.26
CA PHE A 206 -0.94 14.21 7.36
C PHE A 206 -2.01 14.59 6.33
N VAL A 207 -2.81 15.61 6.63
CA VAL A 207 -3.82 16.15 5.69
C VAL A 207 -3.89 17.66 5.81
N ASN A 208 -4.17 18.35 4.71
CA ASN A 208 -4.46 19.78 4.72
C ASN A 208 -5.89 20.11 4.26
N ALA A 209 -6.70 19.10 3.93
CA ALA A 209 -8.08 19.24 3.46
C ALA A 209 -8.20 20.01 2.12
N VAL A 210 -7.17 19.90 1.27
CA VAL A 210 -7.21 20.32 -0.14
C VAL A 210 -7.19 19.06 -0.99
N GLY A 211 -8.31 18.76 -1.64
CA GLY A 211 -8.58 17.44 -2.24
C GLY A 211 -7.40 16.87 -3.03
N GLU A 212 -6.95 17.58 -4.07
CA GLU A 212 -5.88 17.14 -4.98
C GLU A 212 -4.46 17.21 -4.40
N GLU A 213 -4.27 17.85 -3.23
CA GLU A 213 -3.01 17.81 -2.48
C GLU A 213 -3.01 16.65 -1.48
N ASP A 214 -4.19 16.32 -0.95
CA ASP A 214 -4.38 15.18 -0.08
C ASP A 214 -4.37 13.86 -0.84
N CYS A 215 -5.05 13.76 -1.99
CA CYS A 215 -5.15 12.53 -2.77
C CYS A 215 -5.29 12.83 -4.27
N GLN A 216 -4.54 12.10 -5.09
CA GLN A 216 -4.64 12.14 -6.54
C GLN A 216 -4.94 10.74 -7.05
N GLU A 217 -5.94 10.62 -7.92
CA GLU A 217 -6.40 9.33 -8.44
C GLU A 217 -6.22 9.28 -9.95
N VAL A 218 -5.78 8.13 -10.45
CA VAL A 218 -5.80 7.80 -11.88
C VAL A 218 -6.63 6.55 -12.09
N VAL A 219 -7.48 6.59 -13.12
CA VAL A 219 -8.32 5.46 -13.51
C VAL A 219 -8.10 5.11 -14.97
N TRP A 220 -8.17 3.83 -15.28
CA TRP A 220 -8.19 3.30 -16.63
C TRP A 220 -9.32 2.28 -16.74
N ASN A 221 -10.00 2.25 -17.89
CA ASN A 221 -11.30 1.61 -18.11
C ASN A 221 -12.44 2.34 -17.41
N ARG A 222 -13.14 3.21 -18.16
CA ARG A 222 -14.29 3.96 -17.63
C ARG A 222 -15.46 3.02 -17.41
N GLU A 223 -16.21 3.25 -16.33
CA GLU A 223 -17.51 2.62 -16.13
C GLU A 223 -18.42 2.96 -17.34
N GLY A 224 -18.78 1.95 -18.14
CA GLY A 224 -19.57 2.09 -19.37
C GLY A 224 -18.84 1.81 -20.69
N ASP A 225 -17.51 1.71 -20.70
CA ASP A 225 -16.75 1.43 -21.94
C ASP A 225 -16.76 -0.06 -22.37
N GLY A 226 -17.32 -0.95 -21.52
CA GLY A 226 -17.37 -2.39 -21.80
C GLY A 226 -16.00 -3.09 -21.85
N GLY A 227 -14.91 -2.36 -21.59
CA GLY A 227 -13.55 -2.86 -21.60
C GLY A 227 -13.24 -3.64 -20.32
N GLU A 228 -12.78 -4.88 -20.47
CA GLU A 228 -12.35 -5.72 -19.36
C GLU A 228 -11.08 -5.16 -18.69
N ALA A 229 -10.96 -5.30 -17.36
CA ALA A 229 -9.74 -4.96 -16.63
C ALA A 229 -8.51 -5.67 -17.24
N VAL A 230 -7.59 -4.88 -17.77
CA VAL A 230 -6.38 -5.34 -18.46
C VAL A 230 -5.20 -5.59 -17.51
N ILE A 231 -5.19 -4.94 -16.35
CA ILE A 231 -4.23 -5.23 -15.27
C ILE A 231 -4.90 -6.09 -14.21
N ARG A 232 -4.27 -7.21 -13.88
CA ARG A 232 -4.80 -8.20 -12.95
C ARG A 232 -3.72 -8.68 -12.00
N VAL A 233 -4.10 -9.00 -10.77
CA VAL A 233 -3.23 -9.68 -9.79
C VAL A 233 -3.72 -11.10 -9.62
N ALA A 234 -2.86 -12.09 -9.87
CA ALA A 234 -3.15 -13.49 -9.56
C ALA A 234 -3.12 -13.70 -8.05
N VAL A 235 -4.23 -14.17 -7.47
CA VAL A 235 -4.39 -14.38 -6.03
C VAL A 235 -4.44 -15.87 -5.75
N PRO A 236 -3.45 -16.47 -5.06
CA PRO A 236 -3.51 -17.87 -4.71
C PRO A 236 -4.67 -18.10 -3.75
N GLY A 237 -5.34 -19.25 -3.90
CA GLY A 237 -6.46 -19.64 -3.05
C GLY A 237 -6.06 -19.54 -1.60
N VAL A 238 -6.80 -18.71 -0.86
CA VAL A 238 -6.57 -18.55 0.56
C VAL A 238 -7.13 -19.79 1.26
N GLY A 239 -6.26 -20.67 1.73
CA GLY A 239 -6.55 -21.72 2.73
C GLY A 239 -7.86 -22.52 2.60
N GLY A 240 -7.99 -23.37 1.57
CA GLY A 240 -8.82 -24.58 1.66
C GLY A 240 -10.33 -24.44 1.39
N SER A 241 -10.74 -24.85 0.18
CA SER A 241 -12.07 -25.40 -0.16
C SER A 241 -13.31 -24.80 0.53
N ARG A 242 -14.04 -23.99 -0.24
CA ARG A 242 -15.41 -24.28 -0.70
C ARG A 242 -15.89 -23.18 -1.64
N LEU A 243 -15.58 -23.34 -2.93
CA LEU A 243 -16.63 -23.22 -3.94
C LEU A 243 -17.50 -24.48 -3.84
#